data_AF-A0A8D4UVQ4-F1
#
_entry.id   AF-A0A8D4UVQ4-F1
#
_cell.length_a   1.000
_cell.length_b   1.000
_cell.length_c   1.000
_cell.angle_alpha   90.00
_cell.angle_beta   90.00
_cell.angle_gamma   90.00
#
_symmetry.space_group_name_H-M   'P 1'
#
loop_
_entity.id
_entity.type
_entity.pdbx_description
1 polymer ?
#
loop_
_entity_poly.entity_id
_entity_poly.type
_entity_poly.pdbx_seq_one_letter_code
_entity_poly.pdbx_strand_id
1 'polypeptide(L)'
;MNGDVRDFVDRIHYGDELVFMYRGQKFFLEGLFQDDNKFTTYLDRWELPGTDYIWVGKGDKTYPVQEFLMARLWDGRTFWEAESEMEWVDY
;
A
#
# COMPACT_ATOMS: atom_id res chain seq x y z
N MET A 1 -20.68 0.95 2.99
CA MET A 1 -19.35 1.32 3.49
C MET A 1 -18.46 1.33 2.26
N ASN A 2 -18.11 2.53 1.79
CA ASN A 2 -17.21 2.74 0.65
C ASN A 2 -16.08 3.60 1.22
N GLY A 3 -14.94 3.00 1.56
CA GLY A 3 -13.74 3.79 1.85
C GLY A 3 -13.47 4.73 0.67
N ASP A 4 -13.06 5.97 0.96
CA ASP A 4 -12.66 6.92 -0.08
C ASP A 4 -11.20 6.62 -0.45
N VAL A 5 -10.90 6.43 -1.74
CA VAL A 5 -9.54 6.28 -2.26
C VAL A 5 -8.66 7.48 -1.85
N ARG A 6 -9.23 8.67 -1.70
CA ARG A 6 -8.50 9.86 -1.24
C ARG A 6 -8.04 9.69 0.20
N ASP A 7 -8.91 9.19 1.07
CA ASP A 7 -8.57 8.90 2.46
C ASP A 7 -7.53 7.77 2.53
N PHE A 8 -7.67 6.74 1.69
CA PHE A 8 -6.66 5.68 1.60
C PHE A 8 -5.28 6.25 1.24
N VAL A 9 -5.19 7.06 0.19
CA VAL A 9 -3.93 7.66 -0.27
C VAL A 9 -3.35 8.64 0.75
N ASP A 10 -4.19 9.47 1.38
CA ASP A 10 -3.75 10.41 2.44
C ASP A 10 -3.12 9.65 3.60
N ARG A 11 -3.72 8.53 4.02
CA ARG A 11 -3.21 7.69 5.12
C ARG A 11 -1.85 7.06 4.83
N ILE A 12 -1.49 6.80 3.57
CA ILE A 12 -0.13 6.33 3.20
C ILE A 12 0.92 7.39 3.57
N HIS A 13 0.59 8.69 3.48
CA HIS A 13 1.53 9.76 3.85
C HIS A 13 1.85 9.78 5.35
N TYR A 14 1.03 9.17 6.19
CA TYR A 14 1.24 9.07 7.63
C TYR A 14 1.80 7.71 8.06
N GLY A 15 1.91 6.75 7.14
CA GLY A 15 2.43 5.42 7.40
C GLY A 15 1.43 4.51 8.09
N ASP A 16 0.13 4.82 8.00
CA ASP A 16 -0.93 3.99 8.55
C ASP A 16 -0.87 2.56 8.01
N GLU A 17 -1.34 1.63 8.83
CA GLU A 17 -1.66 0.28 8.41
C GLU A 17 -2.98 0.27 7.62
N LEU A 18 -2.92 -0.20 6.38
CA LEU A 18 -4.04 -0.24 5.47
C LEU A 18 -4.25 -1.66 4.94
N VAL A 19 -5.49 -2.10 4.95
CA VAL A 19 -5.92 -3.34 4.32
C VAL A 19 -6.80 -2.97 3.13
N PHE A 20 -6.64 -3.68 2.02
CA PHE A 20 -7.51 -3.53 0.85
C PHE A 20 -7.51 -4.82 0.05
N MET A 21 -8.49 -4.96 -0.85
CA MET A 21 -8.62 -6.10 -1.73
C MET A 21 -8.41 -5.67 -3.18
N TYR A 22 -7.85 -6.56 -4.00
CA TYR A 22 -7.87 -6.45 -5.46
C TYR A 22 -8.12 -7.84 -6.04
N ARG A 23 -9.22 -8.00 -6.80
CA ARG A 23 -9.63 -9.27 -7.42
C ARG A 23 -9.66 -10.47 -6.47
N GLY A 24 -10.16 -10.26 -5.25
CA GLY A 24 -10.26 -11.30 -4.22
C GLY A 24 -8.97 -11.60 -3.46
N GLN A 25 -7.83 -11.01 -3.84
CA GLN A 25 -6.60 -11.05 -3.05
C GLN A 25 -6.61 -9.91 -2.02
N LYS A 26 -6.32 -10.24 -0.76
CA LYS A 26 -6.13 -9.26 0.32
C LYS A 26 -4.68 -8.78 0.37
N PHE A 27 -4.50 -7.49 0.56
CA PHE A 27 -3.20 -6.84 0.70
C PHE A 27 -3.10 -6.10 2.03
N PHE A 28 -1.88 -6.01 2.55
CA PHE A 28 -1.51 -5.23 3.71
C PHE A 28 -0.43 -4.23 3.32
N LEU A 29 -0.68 -2.94 3.57
CA LEU A 29 0.27 -1.86 3.39
C LEU A 29 0.60 -1.27 4.76
N GLU A 30 1.88 -1.14 5.08
CA GLU A 30 2.32 -0.51 6.33
C GLU A 30 3.47 0.46 6.07
N GLY A 31 3.48 1.55 6.86
CA GLY A 31 4.61 2.47 6.93
C GLY A 31 5.43 2.24 8.19
N LEU A 32 6.74 2.07 8.04
CA LEU A 32 7.69 1.99 9.13
C LEU A 32 8.64 3.18 9.11
N PHE A 33 8.61 3.97 10.20
CA PHE A 33 9.64 4.95 10.50
C PHE A 33 10.82 4.29 11.23
N GLN A 34 12.03 4.49 10.74
CA GLN A 34 13.26 3.95 11.31
C GLN A 34 14.17 5.06 11.87
N ASP A 35 15.04 4.67 12.80
CA ASP A 35 16.05 5.56 13.38
C ASP A 35 17.05 6.01 12.30
N ASP A 36 16.85 7.24 11.78
CA ASP A 36 17.67 7.99 10.79
C ASP A 36 16.84 8.76 9.73
N ASN A 37 15.56 9.02 10.01
CA ASN A 37 14.63 9.65 9.06
C ASN A 37 14.37 8.82 7.79
N LYS A 38 14.55 7.50 7.85
CA LYS A 38 14.08 6.60 6.80
C LYS A 38 12.62 6.21 7.03
N PHE A 39 11.84 6.39 5.97
CA PHE A 39 10.43 6.04 5.92
C PHE A 39 10.29 4.91 4.91
N THR A 40 10.01 3.70 5.39
CA THR A 40 9.86 2.52 4.52
C THR A 40 8.39 2.17 4.42
N THR A 41 7.91 1.90 3.21
CA THR A 41 6.56 1.37 3.01
C THR A 41 6.67 -0.06 2.50
N TYR A 42 5.95 -0.97 3.14
CA TYR A 42 5.90 -2.38 2.80
C TYR A 42 4.53 -2.74 2.26
N LEU A 43 4.49 -3.54 1.20
CA LEU A 43 3.27 -4.16 0.70
C LEU A 43 3.42 -5.68 0.77
N ASP A 44 2.46 -6.33 1.41
CA ASP A 44 2.37 -7.79 1.48
C ASP A 44 1.03 -8.30 0.94
N ARG A 45 1.02 -9.56 0.50
CA ARG A 45 -0.20 -10.33 0.27
C ARG A 45 -0.57 -10.98 1.58
N TRP A 46 -1.79 -10.74 2.05
CA TRP A 46 -2.31 -11.38 3.26
C TRP A 46 -2.70 -12.84 2.96
N GLU A 47 -1.69 -13.67 2.66
CA GLU A 47 -1.81 -15.12 2.44
C GLU A 47 -0.97 -15.87 3.47
N LEU A 48 -1.39 -17.10 3.80
CA LEU A 48 -0.61 -18.02 4.62
C LEU A 48 0.02 -19.11 3.74
N PRO A 49 1.29 -19.47 3.96
CA PRO A 49 2.24 -18.84 4.87
C PRO A 49 2.66 -17.46 4.36
N GLY A 50 2.90 -16.51 5.27
CA GLY A 50 3.33 -15.16 4.89
C GLY A 50 4.56 -15.22 4.00
N THR A 51 4.45 -14.67 2.80
CA THR A 51 5.54 -14.59 1.82
C THR A 51 6.41 -13.37 2.06
N ASP A 52 7.54 -13.28 1.36
CA ASP A 52 8.30 -12.02 1.29
C ASP A 52 7.41 -10.88 0.77
N TYR A 53 7.67 -9.66 1.25
CA TYR A 53 7.01 -8.45 0.78
C TYR A 53 7.06 -8.34 -0.75
N ILE A 54 5.91 -8.10 -1.37
CA ILE A 54 5.80 -8.00 -2.82
C ILE A 54 6.25 -6.63 -3.35
N TRP A 55 6.36 -5.64 -2.47
CA TRP A 55 6.98 -4.35 -2.76
C TRP A 55 7.52 -3.70 -1.49
N VAL A 56 8.67 -3.03 -1.61
CA VAL A 56 9.30 -2.24 -0.54
C VAL A 56 9.80 -0.94 -1.14
N GLY A 57 9.23 0.19 -0.71
CA GLY A 57 9.69 1.52 -1.06
C GLY A 57 10.46 2.16 0.09
N LYS A 58 11.50 2.94 -0.22
CA LYS A 58 12.29 3.68 0.78
C LYS A 58 12.30 5.16 0.46
N GLY A 59 11.73 5.97 1.34
CA GLY A 59 11.76 7.42 1.26
C GLY A 59 12.76 8.05 2.23
N ASP A 60 13.30 9.21 1.81
CA ASP A 60 14.08 10.12 2.66
C ASP A 60 13.13 11.21 3.17
N LYS A 61 12.99 11.35 4.49
CA LYS A 61 12.14 12.34 5.19
C LYS A 61 10.62 12.19 5.07
N THR A 62 10.11 11.45 4.08
CA THR A 62 8.68 11.15 3.90
C THR A 62 8.47 9.76 3.32
N TYR A 63 7.29 9.16 3.53
CA TYR A 63 6.95 7.89 2.88
C TYR A 63 6.94 8.00 1.33
N PRO A 64 7.37 6.96 0.61
CA PRO A 64 7.49 6.94 -0.86
C PRO A 64 6.13 6.72 -1.55
N VAL A 65 5.13 7.55 -1.24
CA VAL A 65 3.74 7.39 -1.70
C VAL A 65 3.64 7.41 -3.23
N GLN A 66 4.30 8.36 -3.89
CA GLN A 66 4.25 8.45 -5.36
C GLN A 66 4.91 7.25 -6.03
N GLU A 67 5.98 6.70 -5.46
CA GLU A 67 6.64 5.51 -5.98
C GLU A 67 5.70 4.30 -5.89
N PHE A 68 5.02 4.13 -4.75
CA PHE A 68 3.98 3.11 -4.59
C PHE A 68 2.86 3.26 -5.63
N LEU A 69 2.30 4.46 -5.78
CA LEU A 69 1.17 4.69 -6.70
C LEU A 69 1.53 4.45 -8.17
N MET A 70 2.80 4.70 -8.55
CA MET A 70 3.30 4.46 -9.89
C MET A 70 3.84 3.04 -10.12
N ALA A 71 4.02 2.24 -9.06
CA ALA A 71 4.52 0.89 -9.18
C ALA A 71 3.50 0.00 -9.91
N ARG A 72 3.99 -0.81 -10.86
CA ARG A 72 3.18 -1.67 -11.71
C ARG A 72 2.88 -3.02 -11.06
N LEU A 73 2.20 -2.98 -9.92
CA LEU A 73 1.99 -4.12 -9.03
C LEU A 73 0.73 -4.94 -9.36
N TRP A 74 -0.20 -4.37 -10.14
CA TRP A 74 -1.54 -4.92 -10.34
C TRP A 74 -1.68 -5.47 -11.77
N ASP A 75 -1.17 -6.67 -12.01
CA ASP A 75 -1.10 -7.26 -13.37
C ASP A 75 -0.35 -6.35 -14.36
N GLY A 76 0.72 -5.69 -13.88
CA GLY A 76 1.51 -4.73 -14.66
C GLY A 76 0.90 -3.32 -14.75
N ARG A 77 -0.20 -3.06 -14.03
CA ARG A 77 -0.84 -1.75 -13.91
C ARG A 77 -0.42 -1.01 -12.65
N THR A 78 -0.43 0.31 -12.74
CA THR A 78 -0.27 1.24 -11.62
C THR A 78 -1.49 1.19 -10.70
N PHE A 79 -1.39 1.81 -9.51
CA PHE A 79 -2.51 1.88 -8.57
C PHE A 79 -3.75 2.49 -9.22
N TRP A 80 -3.63 3.66 -9.85
CA TRP A 80 -4.77 4.38 -10.44
C TRP A 80 -5.43 3.65 -11.62
N GLU A 81 -4.68 2.82 -12.34
CA GLU A 81 -5.22 2.00 -13.44
C GLU A 81 -5.97 0.76 -12.93
N ALA A 82 -5.77 0.36 -11.68
CA ALA A 82 -6.39 -0.79 -11.03
C ALA A 82 -7.41 -0.42 -9.95
N GLU A 83 -7.40 0.84 -9.50
CA GLU A 83 -8.17 1.38 -8.36
C GLU A 83 -9.67 1.07 -8.44
N SER A 84 -10.28 1.18 -9.62
CA SER A 84 -11.72 0.91 -9.80
C SER A 84 -12.11 -0.54 -9.54
N GLU A 85 -11.14 -1.46 -9.48
CA GLU A 85 -11.31 -2.88 -9.15
C GLU A 85 -10.85 -3.21 -7.72
N MET A 86 -10.47 -2.19 -6.94
CA MET A 86 -10.07 -2.36 -5.54
C MET A 86 -11.26 -2.20 -4.60
N GLU A 87 -11.22 -2.91 -3.49
CA GLU A 87 -12.21 -2.82 -2.43
C GLU A 87 -11.52 -2.38 -1.13
N TRP A 88 -12.04 -1.31 -0.54
CA TRP A 88 -11.52 -0.75 0.71
C TRP A 88 -12.20 -1.45 1.88
N VAL A 89 -11.42 -2.05 2.78
CA VAL A 89 -11.94 -2.65 4.01
C VAL A 89 -11.83 -1.63 5.13
N ASP A 90 -12.97 -1.19 5.65
CA ASP A 90 -13.00 -0.43 6.90
C ASP A 90 -12.52 -1.36 8.04
N TYR A 91 -11.51 -0.93 8.80
CA TYR A 91 -11.03 -1.62 10.00
C TYR A 91 -11.19 -0.72 11.22
#